data_AF-A0A150GPG3-F1
#
_entry.id   AF-A0A150GPG3-F1
#
_cell.length_a   1.000
_cell.length_b   1.000
_cell.length_c   1.000
_cell.angle_alpha   90.00
_cell.angle_beta   90.00
_cell.angle_gamma   90.00
#
_symmetry.space_group_name_H-M   'P 1'
#
loop_
_entity.id
_entity.type
_entity.pdbx_description
1 polymer ?
#
loop_
_entity_poly.entity_id
_entity_poly.type
_entity_poly.pdbx_seq_one_letter_code
_entity_poly.pdbx_strand_id
1 'polypeptide(L)'
;MADSTGQQCSSPSRVWIPTALERVAAFLPANEVACTLRLVDKATAEQFRRPDFSTVRLLQPVPPHAFAWRWGRPKAARDLTLAKRRQLLSRTAASVTNLKTAIGSAGCGPTNYAAYWAGKAGQLGACLFLEQHGCSLKDSVEGAAAGGHLAMYDALLQRQGLRVSAYDCAKAAALNGQVAALYFMVERAGLQRGCAGAWRLLKDVAGACDLASGHRAGLCAFLG
;
A
#
# COMPACT_ATOMS: atom_id res chain seq x y z
N MET A 1 56.97 -37.67 2.16
CA MET A 1 56.72 -36.80 1.00
C MET A 1 55.23 -36.55 0.89
N ALA A 2 54.83 -35.31 1.16
CA ALA A 2 53.55 -34.61 0.94
C ALA A 2 52.23 -35.41 0.99
N ASP A 3 51.61 -35.35 2.16
CA ASP A 3 50.17 -35.52 2.39
C ASP A 3 49.43 -34.30 1.78
N SER A 4 48.74 -34.52 0.65
CA SER A 4 47.97 -33.47 -0.04
C SER A 4 46.55 -33.45 0.50
N THR A 5 46.39 -32.91 1.71
CA THR A 5 45.08 -32.45 2.19
C THR A 5 44.68 -31.23 1.37
N GLY A 6 43.99 -31.49 0.26
CA GLY A 6 43.27 -30.49 -0.51
C GLY A 6 42.25 -29.83 0.40
N GLN A 7 42.67 -28.74 1.02
CA GLN A 7 41.86 -27.85 1.84
C GLN A 7 40.75 -27.32 0.92
N GLN A 8 39.60 -27.99 0.93
CA GLN A 8 38.40 -27.54 0.25
C GLN A 8 38.06 -26.16 0.82
N CYS A 9 38.44 -25.13 0.06
CA CYS A 9 38.00 -23.77 0.27
C CYS A 9 36.49 -23.82 0.38
N SER A 10 35.98 -23.56 1.58
CA SER A 10 34.58 -23.68 1.93
C SER A 10 33.83 -22.65 1.08
N SER A 11 33.20 -23.09 0.00
CA SER A 11 32.43 -22.20 -0.85
C SER A 11 31.41 -21.45 0.02
N PRO A 12 31.36 -20.10 -0.02
CA PRO A 12 30.43 -19.31 0.79
C PRO A 12 28.95 -19.63 0.49
N SER A 13 28.69 -20.39 -0.59
CA SER A 13 27.40 -20.97 -0.94
C SER A 13 26.86 -22.02 0.05
N ARG A 14 27.64 -22.48 1.04
CA ARG A 14 27.17 -23.45 2.06
C ARG A 14 26.39 -22.85 3.24
N VAL A 15 26.32 -21.52 3.36
CA VAL A 15 25.56 -20.87 4.45
C VAL A 15 24.05 -20.89 4.20
N TRP A 16 23.63 -20.95 2.93
CA TRP A 16 22.24 -20.82 2.50
C TRP A 16 21.62 -22.22 2.33
N ILE A 17 21.02 -22.75 3.40
CA ILE A 17 20.31 -24.04 3.37
C ILE A 17 18.98 -23.84 2.62
N PRO A 18 18.72 -24.53 1.49
CA PRO A 18 17.52 -24.31 0.67
C PRO A 18 16.20 -24.39 1.44
N THR A 19 16.09 -25.34 2.37
CA THR A 19 14.90 -25.51 3.22
C THR A 19 14.73 -24.39 4.24
N ALA A 20 15.81 -23.77 4.72
CA ALA A 20 15.73 -22.61 5.58
C ALA A 20 15.23 -21.38 4.79
N LEU A 21 15.66 -21.22 3.54
CA LEU A 21 15.20 -20.12 2.69
C LEU A 21 13.73 -20.22 2.33
N GLU A 22 13.22 -21.43 2.06
CA GLU A 22 11.79 -21.62 1.83
C GLU A 22 10.96 -21.23 3.05
N ARG A 23 11.44 -21.56 4.25
CA ARG A 23 10.80 -21.14 5.50
C ARG A 23 10.82 -19.62 5.64
N VAL A 24 11.96 -18.97 5.40
CA VAL A 24 12.04 -17.49 5.44
C VAL A 24 11.12 -16.86 4.41
N ALA A 25 11.13 -17.35 3.16
CA ALA A 25 10.31 -16.84 2.08
C ALA A 25 8.80 -16.98 2.37
N ALA A 26 8.38 -18.03 3.08
CA ALA A 26 6.98 -18.20 3.50
C ALA A 26 6.49 -17.10 4.45
N PHE A 27 7.38 -16.43 5.19
CA PHE A 27 7.03 -15.32 6.07
C PHE A 27 7.20 -13.94 5.42
N LEU A 28 7.75 -13.88 4.21
CA LEU A 28 8.01 -12.62 3.51
C LEU A 28 6.92 -12.30 2.49
N PRO A 29 6.57 -11.00 2.30
CA PRO A 29 5.81 -10.56 1.14
C PRO A 29 6.47 -11.01 -0.16
N ALA A 30 5.67 -11.30 -1.19
CA ALA A 30 6.19 -11.75 -2.49
C ALA A 30 7.20 -10.77 -3.10
N ASN A 31 6.97 -9.46 -2.91
CA ASN A 31 7.90 -8.44 -3.39
C ASN A 31 9.25 -8.44 -2.63
N GLU A 32 9.28 -8.84 -1.35
CA GLU A 32 10.53 -9.00 -0.59
C GLU A 32 11.33 -10.20 -1.10
N VAL A 33 10.68 -11.33 -1.38
CA VAL A 33 11.37 -12.48 -1.98
C VAL A 33 11.92 -12.11 -3.37
N ALA A 34 11.12 -11.42 -4.18
CA ALA A 34 11.48 -11.02 -5.55
C ALA A 34 12.64 -10.02 -5.61
N CYS A 35 12.64 -9.00 -4.74
CA CYS A 35 13.58 -7.89 -4.78
C CYS A 35 14.73 -8.01 -3.76
N THR A 36 14.71 -9.03 -2.89
CA THR A 36 15.71 -9.21 -1.83
C THR A 36 16.32 -10.60 -1.93
N LEU A 37 15.57 -11.65 -1.59
CA LEU A 37 16.12 -13.00 -1.49
C LEU A 37 16.66 -13.51 -2.83
N ARG A 38 15.92 -13.30 -3.92
CA ARG A 38 16.35 -13.72 -5.28
C ARG A 38 17.63 -13.05 -5.77
N LEU A 39 18.01 -11.90 -5.20
CA LEU A 39 19.17 -11.14 -5.66
C LEU A 39 20.46 -11.49 -4.91
N VAL A 40 20.40 -12.40 -3.93
CA VAL A 40 21.56 -12.80 -3.12
C VAL A 40 22.58 -13.60 -3.93
N ASP A 41 22.14 -14.65 -4.64
CA ASP A 41 22.99 -15.49 -5.48
C ASP A 41 22.21 -16.25 -6.55
N LYS A 42 22.92 -16.87 -7.51
CA LYS A 42 22.33 -17.58 -8.65
C LYS A 42 21.50 -18.81 -8.25
N ALA A 43 21.92 -19.57 -7.24
CA ALA A 43 21.19 -20.75 -6.78
C ALA A 43 19.88 -20.34 -6.10
N THR A 44 19.93 -19.30 -5.26
CA THR A 44 18.71 -18.72 -4.64
C THR A 44 17.77 -18.15 -5.70
N ALA A 45 18.29 -17.50 -6.74
CA ALA A 45 17.50 -16.99 -7.86
C ALA A 45 16.74 -18.10 -8.61
N GLU A 46 17.39 -19.26 -8.80
CA GLU A 46 16.81 -20.44 -9.46
C GLU A 46 15.76 -21.12 -8.57
N GLN A 47 16.03 -21.25 -7.26
CA GLN A 47 15.09 -21.83 -6.30
C GLN A 47 13.74 -21.08 -6.28
N PHE A 48 13.77 -19.74 -6.34
CA PHE A 48 12.58 -18.89 -6.31
C PHE A 48 12.14 -18.41 -7.71
N ARG A 49 12.42 -19.16 -8.77
CA ARG A 49 12.05 -18.80 -10.15
C ARG A 49 10.54 -18.81 -10.42
N ARG A 50 9.75 -19.42 -9.54
CA ARG A 50 8.29 -19.56 -9.67
C ARG A 50 7.59 -18.19 -9.81
N PRO A 51 6.45 -18.10 -10.53
CA PRO A 51 5.73 -16.84 -10.73
C PRO A 51 5.40 -16.10 -9.44
N ASP A 52 5.16 -16.85 -8.37
CA ASP A 52 4.80 -16.31 -7.06
C ASP A 52 5.84 -15.35 -6.47
N PHE A 53 7.12 -15.61 -6.77
CA PHE A 53 8.27 -14.89 -6.23
C PHE A 53 9.16 -14.25 -7.30
N SER A 54 8.86 -14.48 -8.58
CA SER A 54 9.64 -13.91 -9.68
C SER A 54 9.08 -12.60 -10.24
N THR A 55 7.80 -12.31 -9.98
CA THR A 55 7.11 -11.13 -10.47
C THR A 55 6.80 -10.16 -9.33
N VAL A 56 7.15 -8.88 -9.51
CA VAL A 56 6.80 -7.82 -8.56
C VAL A 56 5.30 -7.54 -8.65
N ARG A 57 4.57 -7.81 -7.56
CA ARG A 57 3.12 -7.61 -7.44
C ARG A 57 2.83 -6.15 -7.15
N LEU A 58 2.09 -5.50 -8.06
CA LEU A 58 1.72 -4.08 -7.96
C LEU A 58 0.85 -3.72 -6.75
N LEU A 59 0.15 -4.71 -6.18
CA LEU A 59 -0.70 -4.53 -4.99
C LEU A 59 0.08 -4.62 -3.68
N GLN A 60 1.34 -5.08 -3.71
CA GLN A 60 2.20 -5.11 -2.53
C GLN A 60 3.18 -3.92 -2.57
N PRO A 61 3.57 -3.37 -1.40
CA PRO A 61 4.59 -2.34 -1.36
C PRO A 61 5.92 -2.86 -1.91
N VAL A 62 6.70 -1.96 -2.49
CA VAL A 62 8.08 -2.27 -2.93
C VAL A 62 8.98 -2.24 -1.69
N PRO A 63 9.91 -3.19 -1.53
CA PRO A 63 10.87 -3.17 -0.43
C PRO A 63 11.70 -1.88 -0.38
N PRO A 64 11.95 -1.29 0.80
CA PRO A 64 12.61 0.01 0.90
C PRO A 64 13.99 0.13 0.26
N HIS A 65 14.86 -0.87 0.41
CA HIS A 65 16.19 -0.87 -0.20
C HIS A 65 16.11 -0.92 -1.73
N ALA A 66 15.21 -1.74 -2.30
CA ALA A 66 15.04 -1.85 -3.74
C ALA A 66 14.47 -0.56 -4.34
N PHE A 67 13.53 0.08 -3.63
CA PHE A 67 13.01 1.38 -4.02
C PHE A 67 14.10 2.47 -3.96
N ALA A 68 14.89 2.50 -2.87
CA ALA A 68 15.99 3.44 -2.69
C ALA A 68 17.10 3.25 -3.74
N TRP A 69 17.40 2.01 -4.13
CA TRP A 69 18.36 1.74 -5.19
C TRP A 69 17.96 2.38 -6.52
N ARG A 70 16.66 2.33 -6.86
CA ARG A 70 16.14 2.91 -8.12
C ARG A 70 15.89 4.42 -8.03
N TRP A 71 15.35 4.90 -6.92
CA TRP A 71 14.81 6.26 -6.78
C TRP A 71 15.55 7.14 -5.78
N GLY A 72 16.55 6.62 -5.06
CA GLY A 72 17.27 7.37 -4.04
C GLY A 72 18.31 8.36 -4.59
N ARG A 73 18.63 8.28 -5.89
CA ARG A 73 19.54 9.26 -6.53
C ARG A 73 18.82 10.59 -6.72
N PRO A 74 19.48 11.74 -6.46
CA PRO A 74 18.94 13.04 -6.82
C PRO A 74 18.57 13.06 -8.30
N LYS A 75 17.41 13.64 -8.63
CA LYS A 75 16.91 13.74 -10.02
C LYS A 75 16.61 12.39 -10.70
N ALA A 76 16.52 11.27 -9.96
CA ALA A 76 16.12 9.96 -10.52
C ALA A 76 14.77 9.99 -11.25
N ALA A 77 13.89 10.92 -10.87
CA ALA A 77 12.59 11.13 -11.49
C ALA A 77 12.56 12.28 -12.51
N ARG A 78 13.70 12.85 -12.92
CA ARG A 78 13.76 14.04 -13.80
C ARG A 78 13.11 13.79 -15.16
N ASP A 79 13.28 12.59 -15.70
CA ASP A 79 12.74 12.22 -17.02
C ASP A 79 11.24 11.86 -16.95
N LEU A 80 10.66 11.83 -15.74
CA LEU A 80 9.23 11.62 -15.57
C LEU A 80 8.46 12.93 -15.71
N THR A 81 7.35 12.85 -16.45
CA THR A 81 6.35 13.92 -16.47
C THR A 81 5.82 14.21 -15.06
N LEU A 82 5.36 15.44 -14.81
CA LEU A 82 4.81 15.83 -13.50
C LEU A 82 3.68 14.89 -13.03
N ALA A 83 2.83 14.42 -13.96
CA ALA A 83 1.77 13.46 -13.66
C ALA A 83 2.34 12.12 -13.14
N LYS A 84 3.37 11.57 -13.81
CA LYS A 84 4.03 10.32 -13.38
C LYS A 84 4.74 10.49 -12.04
N ARG A 85 5.34 11.65 -11.78
CA ARG A 85 5.96 11.96 -10.49
C ARG A 85 4.95 12.01 -9.35
N ARG A 86 3.81 12.67 -9.54
CA ARG A 86 2.70 12.66 -8.57
C ARG A 86 2.14 11.25 -8.34
N GLN A 87 2.06 10.45 -9.40
CA GLN A 87 1.64 9.05 -9.29
C GLN A 87 2.66 8.21 -8.50
N LEU A 88 3.96 8.44 -8.69
CA LEU A 88 5.01 7.80 -7.89
C LEU A 88 4.80 8.09 -6.41
N LEU A 89 4.65 9.36 -6.02
CA LEU A 89 4.40 9.76 -4.63
C LEU A 89 3.17 9.05 -4.04
N SER A 90 2.08 9.01 -4.81
CA SER A 90 0.82 8.39 -4.38
C SER A 90 0.94 6.87 -4.19
N ARG A 91 1.65 6.18 -5.11
CA ARG A 91 1.87 4.73 -5.01
C ARG A 91 2.82 4.36 -3.88
N THR A 92 3.76 5.23 -3.53
CA THR A 92 4.69 5.01 -2.42
C THR A 92 4.10 5.33 -1.06
N ALA A 93 2.92 5.94 -0.99
CA ALA A 93 2.27 6.34 0.24
C ALA A 93 1.97 5.16 1.20
N ALA A 94 1.96 3.92 0.68
CA ALA A 94 1.87 2.69 1.46
C ALA A 94 3.15 2.32 2.23
N SER A 95 4.23 3.11 2.13
CA SER A 95 5.45 2.94 2.92
C SER A 95 6.09 4.30 3.20
N VAL A 96 6.19 4.67 4.48
CA VAL A 96 6.79 5.95 4.89
C VAL A 96 8.24 6.11 4.40
N THR A 97 9.02 5.04 4.37
CA THR A 97 10.42 5.05 3.92
C THR A 97 10.53 5.29 2.41
N ASN A 98 9.68 4.63 1.62
CA ASN A 98 9.63 4.85 0.17
C ASN A 98 9.12 6.24 -0.16
N LEU A 99 8.11 6.72 0.58
CA LEU A 99 7.55 8.04 0.40
C LEU A 99 8.60 9.14 0.67
N LYS A 100 9.38 9.03 1.74
CA LYS A 100 10.51 9.93 2.04
C LYS A 100 11.52 9.96 0.90
N THR A 101 11.91 8.79 0.41
CA THR A 101 12.82 8.64 -0.73
C THR A 101 12.24 9.29 -1.99
N ALA A 102 10.96 9.06 -2.27
CA ALA A 102 10.29 9.55 -3.46
C ALA A 102 10.12 11.07 -3.43
N ILE A 103 9.81 11.67 -2.28
CA ILE A 103 9.72 13.14 -2.14
C ILE A 103 11.08 13.79 -2.42
N GLY A 104 12.17 13.20 -1.91
CA GLY A 104 13.53 13.70 -2.16
C GLY A 104 13.96 13.67 -3.64
N SER A 105 13.44 12.71 -4.43
CA SER A 105 13.86 12.54 -5.83
C SER A 105 12.84 13.03 -6.87
N ALA A 106 11.57 13.18 -6.51
CA ALA A 106 10.50 13.62 -7.42
C ALA A 106 10.69 15.06 -7.89
N GLY A 107 11.26 15.95 -7.06
CA GLY A 107 11.36 17.37 -7.40
C GLY A 107 9.98 18.04 -7.57
N CYS A 108 8.97 17.54 -6.87
CA CYS A 108 7.64 18.14 -6.73
C CYS A 108 7.06 17.78 -5.36
N GLY A 109 6.20 18.64 -4.81
CA GLY A 109 5.54 18.38 -3.53
C GLY A 109 4.52 17.23 -3.59
N PRO A 110 4.22 16.61 -2.43
CA PRO A 110 3.16 15.61 -2.32
C PRO A 110 1.77 16.22 -2.57
N THR A 111 0.80 15.35 -2.86
CA THR A 111 -0.58 15.73 -3.12
C THR A 111 -1.52 15.13 -2.07
N ASN A 112 -2.69 15.73 -1.90
CA ASN A 112 -3.78 15.14 -1.09
C ASN A 112 -4.15 13.72 -1.55
N TYR A 113 -3.96 13.42 -2.84
CA TYR A 113 -4.14 12.06 -3.35
C TYR A 113 -3.15 11.06 -2.72
N ALA A 114 -1.91 11.46 -2.47
CA ALA A 114 -0.97 10.63 -1.71
C ALA A 114 -1.42 10.44 -0.25
N ALA A 115 -2.03 11.45 0.36
CA ALA A 115 -2.59 11.35 1.71
C ALA A 115 -3.76 10.37 1.77
N TYR A 116 -4.63 10.35 0.76
CA TYR A 116 -5.67 9.33 0.60
C TYR A 116 -5.09 7.92 0.47
N TRP A 117 -4.07 7.71 -0.37
CA TRP A 117 -3.45 6.40 -0.52
C TRP A 117 -2.70 5.93 0.73
N ALA A 118 -2.06 6.83 1.48
CA ALA A 118 -1.46 6.52 2.78
C ALA A 118 -2.52 6.03 3.77
N GLY A 119 -3.66 6.73 3.83
CA GLY A 119 -4.80 6.34 4.64
C GLY A 119 -5.34 4.97 4.24
N LYS A 120 -5.55 4.78 2.95
CA LYS A 120 -6.05 3.51 2.37
C LYS A 120 -5.12 2.33 2.58
N ALA A 121 -3.84 2.58 2.76
CA ALA A 121 -2.84 1.56 3.12
C ALA A 121 -2.66 1.37 4.62
N GLY A 122 -3.38 2.12 5.46
CA GLY A 122 -3.31 2.04 6.91
C GLY A 122 -2.01 2.59 7.50
N GLN A 123 -1.31 3.45 6.75
CA GLN A 123 0.02 3.94 7.12
C GLN A 123 -0.07 5.27 7.87
N LEU A 124 -0.38 5.20 9.17
CA LEU A 124 -0.49 6.41 10.02
C LEU A 124 0.77 7.28 9.96
N GLY A 125 1.96 6.67 10.02
CA GLY A 125 3.22 7.41 9.91
C GLY A 125 3.39 8.14 8.57
N ALA A 126 2.89 7.57 7.46
CA ALA A 126 2.91 8.24 6.17
C ALA A 126 1.90 9.39 6.10
N CYS A 127 0.71 9.25 6.67
CA CYS A 127 -0.28 10.32 6.75
C CYS A 127 0.23 11.53 7.55
N LEU A 128 0.82 11.29 8.72
CA LEU A 128 1.39 12.36 9.55
C LEU A 128 2.59 13.03 8.86
N PHE A 129 3.42 12.24 8.17
CA PHE A 129 4.51 12.79 7.37
C PHE A 129 4.00 13.68 6.23
N LEU A 130 2.91 13.29 5.56
CA LEU A 130 2.30 14.08 4.50
C LEU A 130 1.63 15.36 5.03
N GLU A 131 1.01 15.31 6.22
CA GLU A 131 0.47 16.49 6.90
C GLU A 131 1.56 17.54 7.14
N GLN A 132 2.74 17.11 7.62
CA GLN A 132 3.90 18.00 7.80
C GLN A 132 4.37 18.64 6.48
N HIS A 133 4.03 18.05 5.33
CA HIS A 133 4.34 18.56 3.99
C HIS A 133 3.14 19.26 3.34
N GLY A 134 2.14 19.67 4.14
CA GLY A 134 1.01 20.49 3.70
C GLY A 134 -0.16 19.71 3.08
N CYS A 135 -0.16 18.38 3.14
CA CYS A 135 -1.31 17.59 2.71
C CYS A 135 -2.41 17.57 3.77
N SER A 136 -3.66 17.47 3.33
CA SER A 136 -4.81 17.43 4.22
C SER A 136 -4.96 16.06 4.88
N LEU A 137 -5.11 16.06 6.22
CA LEU A 137 -5.45 14.84 6.97
C LEU A 137 -6.87 14.33 6.65
N LYS A 138 -7.77 15.17 6.12
CA LYS A 138 -9.14 14.73 5.76
C LYS A 138 -9.09 13.64 4.70
N ASP A 139 -8.22 13.81 3.70
CA ASP A 139 -8.03 12.82 2.64
C ASP A 139 -7.47 11.51 3.20
N SER A 140 -6.60 11.58 4.22
CA SER A 140 -6.12 10.40 4.94
C SER A 140 -7.20 9.68 5.72
N VAL A 141 -8.13 10.41 6.34
CA VAL A 141 -9.29 9.81 7.04
C VAL A 141 -10.22 9.11 6.05
N GLU A 142 -10.54 9.76 4.93
CA GLU A 142 -11.33 9.15 3.85
C GLU A 142 -10.62 7.92 3.27
N GLY A 143 -9.30 8.01 3.09
CA GLY A 143 -8.47 6.88 2.71
C GLY A 143 -8.55 5.73 3.71
N ALA A 144 -8.41 6.01 5.01
CA ALA A 144 -8.52 5.00 6.06
C ALA A 144 -9.88 4.30 6.04
N ALA A 145 -10.95 5.04 5.75
CA ALA A 145 -12.27 4.47 5.52
C ALA A 145 -12.31 3.54 4.29
N ALA A 146 -11.77 4.00 3.16
CA ALA A 146 -11.64 3.20 1.94
C ALA A 146 -10.76 1.94 2.10
N GLY A 147 -9.83 1.95 3.06
CA GLY A 147 -8.97 0.81 3.40
C GLY A 147 -9.50 -0.06 4.54
N GLY A 148 -10.59 0.34 5.20
CA GLY A 148 -11.16 -0.39 6.34
C GLY A 148 -10.37 -0.24 7.65
N HIS A 149 -9.48 0.76 7.76
CA HIS A 149 -8.59 0.95 8.89
C HIS A 149 -9.24 1.76 10.02
N LEU A 150 -10.24 1.18 10.69
CA LEU A 150 -11.05 1.85 11.72
C LEU A 150 -10.24 2.42 12.90
N ALA A 151 -9.26 1.68 13.41
CA ALA A 151 -8.41 2.18 14.50
C ALA A 151 -7.62 3.45 14.10
N MET A 152 -7.16 3.50 12.84
CA MET A 152 -6.48 4.67 12.31
C MET A 152 -7.46 5.82 12.05
N TYR A 153 -8.64 5.52 11.52
CA TYR A 153 -9.71 6.49 11.34
C TYR A 153 -10.04 7.20 12.67
N ASP A 154 -10.26 6.44 13.74
CA ASP A 154 -10.55 7.01 15.06
C ASP A 154 -9.35 7.80 15.64
N ALA A 155 -8.13 7.27 15.50
CA ALA A 155 -6.92 7.97 15.95
C ALA A 155 -6.74 9.33 15.24
N LEU A 156 -7.02 9.41 13.93
CA LEU A 156 -6.95 10.66 13.18
C LEU A 156 -8.07 11.63 13.57
N LEU A 157 -9.28 11.15 13.88
CA LEU A 157 -10.40 12.01 14.30
C LEU A 157 -10.20 12.66 15.68
N GLN A 158 -9.35 12.09 16.54
CA GLN A 158 -8.99 12.72 17.82
C GLN A 158 -8.13 13.98 17.66
N ARG A 159 -7.65 14.29 16.43
CA ARG A 159 -6.85 15.48 16.14
C ARG A 159 -7.73 16.73 16.21
N GLN A 160 -7.27 17.75 16.95
CA GLN A 160 -8.00 19.00 17.11
C GLN A 160 -8.29 19.68 15.76
N GLY A 161 -9.52 20.18 15.60
CA GLY A 161 -9.94 20.93 14.42
C GLY A 161 -10.25 20.08 13.17
N LEU A 162 -10.03 18.76 13.21
CA LEU A 162 -10.32 17.89 12.06
C LEU A 162 -11.82 17.55 12.02
N ARG A 163 -12.54 18.14 11.06
CA ARG A 163 -13.93 17.78 10.75
C ARG A 163 -14.00 17.03 9.43
N VAL A 164 -14.48 15.79 9.49
CA VAL A 164 -14.64 14.89 8.34
C VAL A 164 -16.10 14.49 8.21
N SER A 165 -16.57 14.40 6.97
CA SER A 165 -17.92 13.96 6.64
C SER A 165 -18.02 12.45 6.80
N ALA A 166 -18.80 12.00 7.78
CA ALA A 166 -19.08 10.57 7.97
C ALA A 166 -19.78 9.95 6.74
N TYR A 167 -20.55 10.75 5.98
CA TYR A 167 -21.16 10.32 4.72
C TYR A 167 -20.10 10.02 3.65
N ASP A 168 -19.12 10.92 3.46
CA ASP A 168 -18.09 10.73 2.43
C ASP A 168 -17.19 9.54 2.78
N CYS A 169 -16.87 9.35 4.07
CA CYS A 169 -16.16 8.16 4.53
C CYS A 169 -16.99 6.88 4.34
N ALA A 170 -18.30 6.90 4.65
CA ALA A 170 -19.18 5.76 4.38
C ALA A 170 -19.21 5.40 2.90
N LYS A 171 -19.31 6.40 2.01
CA LYS A 171 -19.23 6.22 0.56
C LYS A 171 -17.89 5.62 0.14
N ALA A 172 -16.77 6.15 0.64
CA ALA A 172 -15.45 5.64 0.33
C ALA A 172 -15.26 4.18 0.79
N ALA A 173 -15.74 3.83 1.98
CA ALA A 173 -15.76 2.46 2.48
C ALA A 173 -16.62 1.53 1.60
N ALA A 174 -17.83 1.96 1.24
CA ALA A 174 -18.72 1.21 0.37
C ALA A 174 -18.10 0.94 -1.00
N LEU A 175 -17.59 1.97 -1.68
CA LEU A 175 -16.94 1.85 -3.00
C LEU A 175 -15.72 0.91 -3.01
N ASN A 176 -15.12 0.65 -1.84
CA ASN A 176 -13.97 -0.23 -1.69
C ASN A 176 -14.32 -1.57 -1.02
N GLY A 177 -15.61 -1.87 -0.81
CA GLY A 177 -16.07 -3.13 -0.23
C GLY A 177 -15.73 -3.30 1.25
N GLN A 178 -15.46 -2.21 1.97
CA GLN A 178 -15.09 -2.23 3.38
C GLN A 178 -16.34 -2.24 4.27
N VAL A 179 -16.99 -3.40 4.36
CA VAL A 179 -18.31 -3.57 5.00
C VAL A 179 -18.32 -3.12 6.46
N ALA A 180 -17.32 -3.53 7.26
CA ALA A 180 -17.24 -3.13 8.67
C ALA A 180 -17.09 -1.61 8.84
N ALA A 181 -16.27 -0.98 8.00
CA ALA A 181 -16.08 0.47 8.02
C ALA A 181 -17.33 1.23 7.56
N LEU A 182 -18.02 0.71 6.54
CA LEU A 182 -19.29 1.25 6.08
C LEU A 182 -20.33 1.27 7.20
N TYR A 183 -20.55 0.14 7.89
CA TYR A 183 -21.51 0.06 8.99
C TYR A 183 -21.20 1.06 10.11
N PHE A 184 -19.93 1.10 10.54
CA PHE A 184 -19.47 2.04 11.55
C PHE A 184 -19.75 3.50 11.17
N MET A 185 -19.55 3.86 9.90
CA MET A 185 -19.76 5.25 9.44
C MET A 185 -21.23 5.58 9.20
N VAL A 186 -22.05 4.62 8.76
CA VAL A 186 -23.51 4.77 8.63
C VAL A 186 -24.14 5.07 9.98
N GLU A 187 -23.72 4.34 11.02
CA GLU A 187 -24.17 4.57 12.39
C GLU A 187 -23.76 5.96 12.88
N ARG A 188 -22.49 6.34 12.72
CA ARG A 188 -21.99 7.68 13.10
C ARG A 188 -22.61 8.82 12.29
N ALA A 189 -22.99 8.58 11.04
CA ALA A 189 -23.65 9.55 10.19
C ALA A 189 -25.16 9.65 10.45
N GLY A 190 -25.74 8.80 11.31
CA GLY A 190 -27.17 8.74 11.57
C GLY A 190 -27.98 8.35 10.33
N LEU A 191 -27.39 7.60 9.39
CA LEU A 191 -28.03 7.21 8.14
C LEU A 191 -28.99 6.04 8.39
N GLN A 192 -30.25 6.37 8.66
CA GLN A 192 -31.30 5.38 8.86
C GLN A 192 -31.77 4.77 7.54
N ARG A 193 -32.24 3.52 7.58
CA ARG A 193 -32.88 2.89 6.42
C ARG A 193 -34.06 3.74 5.94
N GLY A 194 -34.18 3.91 4.62
CA GLY A 194 -35.24 4.70 4.00
C GLY A 194 -35.05 6.22 4.03
N CYS A 195 -34.02 6.76 4.71
CA CYS A 195 -33.75 8.19 4.64
C CYS A 195 -33.14 8.59 3.29
N ALA A 196 -33.31 9.85 2.89
CA ALA A 196 -32.77 10.39 1.65
C ALA A 196 -31.23 10.21 1.54
N GLY A 197 -30.52 10.27 2.66
CA GLY A 197 -29.07 10.04 2.72
C GLY A 197 -28.68 8.60 2.40
N ALA A 198 -29.38 7.61 2.96
CA ALA A 198 -29.16 6.20 2.68
C ALA A 198 -29.47 5.86 1.21
N TRP A 199 -30.56 6.43 0.67
CA TRP A 199 -30.88 6.29 -0.76
C TRP A 199 -29.80 6.90 -1.66
N ARG A 200 -29.29 8.08 -1.31
CA ARG A 200 -28.20 8.72 -2.05
C ARG A 200 -26.92 7.89 -2.02
N LEU A 201 -26.57 7.33 -0.86
CA LEU A 201 -25.40 6.47 -0.73
C LEU A 201 -25.51 5.22 -1.62
N LEU A 202 -26.68 4.55 -1.62
CA LEU A 202 -26.93 3.40 -2.49
C LEU A 202 -26.84 3.77 -3.97
N LYS A 203 -27.44 4.90 -4.38
CA LYS A 203 -27.37 5.39 -5.76
C LYS A 203 -25.93 5.70 -6.19
N ASP A 204 -25.17 6.36 -5.33
CA ASP A 204 -23.76 6.70 -5.58
C ASP A 204 -22.89 5.45 -5.75
N VAL A 205 -23.12 4.43 -4.91
CA VAL A 205 -22.39 3.15 -4.99
C VAL A 205 -22.80 2.37 -6.24
N ALA A 206 -24.10 2.29 -6.54
CA ALA A 206 -24.61 1.60 -7.73
C ALA A 206 -24.06 2.23 -9.02
N GLY A 207 -24.13 3.56 -9.16
CA GLY A 207 -23.59 4.26 -10.33
C GLY A 207 -22.08 4.03 -10.50
N ALA A 208 -21.32 3.96 -9.41
CA ALA A 208 -19.90 3.65 -9.47
C ALA A 208 -19.59 2.19 -9.81
N CYS A 209 -20.43 1.24 -9.37
CA CYS A 209 -20.33 -0.17 -9.74
C CYS A 209 -20.61 -0.37 -11.23
N ASP A 210 -21.62 0.30 -11.80
CA ASP A 210 -21.96 0.21 -13.22
C ASP A 210 -20.83 0.75 -14.10
N LEU A 211 -20.20 1.86 -13.69
CA LEU A 211 -18.99 2.42 -14.30
C LEU A 211 -17.76 1.50 -14.18
N ALA A 212 -17.73 0.63 -13.17
CA ALA A 212 -16.62 -0.25 -12.84
C ALA A 212 -16.86 -1.72 -13.26
N SER A 213 -17.80 -1.98 -14.17
CA SER A 213 -18.14 -3.31 -14.73
C SER A 213 -16.96 -3.93 -15.50
N GLY A 214 -16.00 -4.38 -14.71
CA GLY A 214 -14.69 -4.90 -15.04
C GLY A 214 -13.99 -5.25 -13.72
N HIS A 215 -14.58 -6.20 -12.98
CA HIS A 215 -14.16 -6.77 -11.68
C HIS A 215 -14.31 -5.90 -10.42
N ARG A 216 -15.37 -6.19 -9.63
CA ARG A 216 -15.37 -6.27 -8.15
C ARG A 216 -16.70 -6.81 -7.61
N ALA A 217 -16.82 -8.13 -7.52
CA ALA A 217 -17.99 -8.87 -7.03
C ALA A 217 -18.10 -8.91 -5.49
N GLY A 218 -18.11 -7.76 -4.83
CA GLY A 218 -18.17 -7.69 -3.35
C GLY A 218 -19.46 -7.12 -2.75
N LEU A 219 -20.29 -6.43 -3.54
CA LEU A 219 -21.44 -5.67 -3.02
C LEU A 219 -22.81 -6.27 -3.37
N CYS A 220 -22.89 -7.21 -4.31
CA CYS A 220 -24.17 -7.86 -4.66
C CYS A 220 -24.74 -8.76 -3.56
N ALA A 221 -23.96 -9.09 -2.51
CA ALA A 221 -24.43 -9.90 -1.39
C ALA A 221 -25.15 -9.08 -0.28
N PHE A 222 -25.34 -7.77 -0.47
CA PHE A 222 -25.89 -6.90 0.58
C PHE A 222 -27.42 -6.69 0.51
N LEU A 223 -28.09 -7.21 -0.52
CA LEU A 223 -29.53 -6.99 -0.75
C LEU A 223 -30.31 -8.29 -1.08
N GLY A 224 -29.80 -9.43 -0.64
CA GLY A 224 -30.54 -10.70 -0.57
C GLY A 224 -30.86 -11.05 0.87
#